data_AF-A0A6C8GQQ1-F1
#
_entry.id   AF-A0A6C8GQQ1-F1
#
_cell.length_a   1.000
_cell.length_b   1.000
_cell.length_c   1.000
_cell.angle_alpha   90.00
_cell.angle_beta   90.00
_cell.angle_gamma   90.00
#
_symmetry.space_group_name_H-M   'P 1'
#
loop_
_entity.id
_entity.type
_entity.pdbx_description
1 polymer ?
#
loop_
_entity_poly.entity_id
_entity_poly.type
_entity_poly.pdbx_seq_one_letter_code
_entity_poly.pdbx_strand_id
1 'polypeptide(L)'
;MQDYTLEGEEGRDMMLLDALIQLKEKDPSLSFRRSCREGVCGSDGLNMNGKNGLACITPISALTQPGKKIVIRPLPGLPVIRDLVVDMGQFYAQYEKIKPYLLNNGQNPPAREHLQ
;
A
#
# COMPACT_ATOMS: atom_id res chain seq x y z
N MET A 1 14.61 -13.67 2.07
CA MET A 1 13.17 -13.83 2.37
C MET A 1 13.07 -14.57 3.69
N GLN A 2 12.13 -14.18 4.52
CA GLN A 2 11.87 -14.79 5.83
C GLN A 2 10.49 -15.44 5.78
N ASP A 3 10.38 -16.62 6.40
CA ASP A 3 9.11 -17.33 6.52
C ASP A 3 8.40 -16.93 7.81
N TYR A 4 7.08 -16.79 7.73
CA TYR A 4 6.19 -16.56 8.85
C TYR A 4 5.03 -17.55 8.81
N THR A 5 4.55 -17.92 9.99
CA THR A 5 3.34 -18.74 10.15
C THR A 5 2.32 -17.98 10.97
N LEU A 6 1.10 -17.91 10.46
CA LEU A 6 -0.05 -17.34 11.14
C LEU A 6 -1.18 -18.36 11.10
N GLU A 7 -1.79 -18.61 12.25
CA GLU A 7 -2.99 -19.44 12.35
C GLU A 7 -4.19 -18.57 11.99
N GLY A 8 -4.99 -19.02 11.01
CA GLY A 8 -6.23 -18.35 10.64
C GLY A 8 -7.38 -18.84 11.50
N GLU A 9 -8.31 -17.94 11.85
CA GLU A 9 -9.59 -18.32 12.46
C GLU A 9 -10.50 -18.98 11.40
N GLU A 10 -10.99 -20.19 11.68
CA GLU A 10 -11.94 -20.86 10.79
C GLU A 10 -13.22 -20.03 10.63
N GLY A 11 -13.66 -19.84 9.37
CA GLY A 11 -14.92 -19.15 9.05
C GLY A 11 -14.83 -17.62 8.92
N ARG A 12 -13.64 -17.01 9.12
CA ARG A 12 -13.44 -15.57 8.94
C ARG A 12 -12.35 -15.30 7.89
N ASP A 13 -12.72 -14.58 6.83
CA ASP A 13 -11.75 -14.12 5.83
C ASP A 13 -11.26 -12.71 6.20
N MET A 14 -9.96 -12.63 6.52
CA MET A 14 -9.31 -11.37 6.89
C MET A 14 -8.56 -10.78 5.68
N MET A 15 -8.25 -9.50 5.75
CA MET A 15 -7.43 -8.84 4.73
C MET A 15 -5.95 -9.12 5.00
N LEU A 16 -5.11 -8.99 3.97
CA LEU A 16 -3.67 -9.18 4.13
C LEU A 16 -3.09 -8.20 5.17
N LEU A 17 -3.63 -6.98 5.25
CA LEU A 17 -3.19 -6.02 6.26
C LEU A 17 -3.42 -6.52 7.69
N ASP A 18 -4.52 -7.22 7.96
CA ASP A 18 -4.81 -7.79 9.28
C ASP A 18 -3.74 -8.82 9.67
N ALA A 19 -3.38 -9.69 8.71
CA ALA A 19 -2.31 -10.66 8.89
C ALA A 19 -0.95 -9.99 9.16
N LEU A 20 -0.60 -8.94 8.42
CA LEU A 20 0.66 -8.20 8.61
C LEU A 20 0.73 -7.53 9.99
N ILE A 21 -0.40 -7.01 10.50
CA ILE A 21 -0.48 -6.43 11.85
C ILE A 21 -0.24 -7.52 12.90
N GLN A 22 -0.90 -8.67 12.80
CA GLN A 22 -0.70 -9.79 13.73
C GLN A 22 0.74 -10.35 13.66
N LEU A 23 1.33 -10.43 12.46
CA LEU A 23 2.72 -10.83 12.31
C LEU A 23 3.68 -9.82 12.96
N LYS A 24 3.36 -8.52 12.91
CA LYS A 24 4.15 -7.50 13.59
C LYS A 24 4.04 -7.57 15.12
N GLU A 25 2.92 -8.02 15.67
CA GLU A 25 2.80 -8.28 17.10
C GLU A 25 3.75 -9.42 17.55
N LYS A 26 3.93 -10.44 16.70
CA LYS A 26 4.88 -11.54 16.93
C LYS A 26 6.33 -11.15 16.64
N ASP A 27 6.56 -10.34 15.61
CA ASP A 27 7.86 -9.82 15.20
C ASP A 27 7.80 -8.29 15.04
N PRO A 28 8.10 -7.54 16.11
CA PRO A 28 8.05 -6.08 16.09
C PRO A 28 9.01 -5.44 15.08
N SER A 29 10.00 -6.18 14.56
CA SER A 29 10.97 -5.66 13.60
C SER A 29 10.38 -5.49 12.19
N LEU A 30 9.31 -6.22 11.85
CA LEU A 30 8.67 -6.18 10.53
C LEU A 30 8.09 -4.78 10.23
N SER A 31 8.55 -4.14 9.15
CA SER A 31 8.12 -2.79 8.77
C SER A 31 7.33 -2.75 7.46
N PHE A 32 6.19 -2.06 7.50
CA PHE A 32 5.32 -1.77 6.34
C PHE A 32 4.54 -0.48 6.62
N ARG A 33 4.06 0.18 5.56
CA ARG A 33 3.19 1.36 5.68
C ARG A 33 1.72 0.92 5.70
N ARG A 34 0.90 1.64 6.46
CA ARG A 34 -0.57 1.51 6.53
C ARG A 34 -1.18 2.76 7.17
N SER A 35 -2.41 3.10 6.81
CA SER A 35 -3.17 4.19 7.42
C SER A 35 -4.68 3.95 7.41
N CYS A 36 -5.39 4.28 6.32
CA CYS A 36 -6.87 4.27 6.28
C CYS A 36 -7.53 2.89 6.38
N ARG A 37 -6.81 1.80 6.04
CA ARG A 37 -7.28 0.40 6.05
C ARG A 37 -8.59 0.13 5.27
N GLU A 38 -8.95 0.99 4.33
CA GLU A 38 -10.18 0.89 3.53
C GLU A 38 -9.96 1.21 2.03
N GLY A 39 -8.69 1.16 1.58
CA GLY A 39 -8.35 1.29 0.15
C GLY A 39 -8.32 2.73 -0.39
N VAL A 40 -8.40 3.76 0.45
CA VAL A 40 -8.49 5.17 0.01
C VAL A 40 -7.12 5.85 -0.08
N CYS A 41 -6.28 5.73 0.95
CA CYS A 41 -5.04 6.52 1.06
C CYS A 41 -3.85 6.01 0.22
N GLY A 42 -3.91 4.79 -0.32
CA GLY A 42 -2.83 4.18 -1.11
C GLY A 42 -1.52 3.87 -0.35
N SER A 43 -1.53 3.87 0.99
CA SER A 43 -0.29 3.73 1.79
C SER A 43 0.36 2.35 1.75
N ASP A 44 -0.44 1.28 1.66
CA ASP A 44 -0.06 -0.12 1.86
C ASP A 44 -0.01 -0.90 0.53
N GLY A 45 0.52 -0.25 -0.50
CA GLY A 45 0.81 -0.88 -1.79
C GLY A 45 1.92 -1.92 -1.67
N LEU A 46 1.65 -3.15 -2.07
CA LEU A 46 2.58 -4.27 -2.02
C LEU A 46 2.50 -5.12 -3.30
N ASN A 47 3.54 -5.90 -3.55
CA ASN A 47 3.49 -6.99 -4.51
C ASN A 47 3.12 -8.30 -3.78
N MET A 48 1.95 -8.84 -4.09
CA MET A 48 1.36 -10.02 -3.45
C MET A 48 1.22 -11.11 -4.49
N ASN A 49 1.94 -12.23 -4.31
CA ASN A 49 2.02 -13.33 -5.28
C ASN A 49 2.38 -12.87 -6.71
N GLY A 50 3.25 -11.86 -6.83
CA GLY A 50 3.68 -11.31 -8.11
C GLY A 50 2.80 -10.19 -8.67
N LYS A 51 1.62 -9.92 -8.09
CA LYS A 51 0.70 -8.86 -8.53
C LYS A 51 0.67 -7.70 -7.54
N ASN A 52 0.73 -6.47 -8.05
CA ASN A 52 0.60 -5.29 -7.19
C ASN A 52 -0.86 -5.08 -6.75
N GLY A 53 -1.04 -4.63 -5.51
CA GLY A 53 -2.34 -4.26 -4.95
C GLY A 53 -2.19 -3.63 -3.57
N LEU A 54 -3.32 -3.34 -2.91
CA LEU A 54 -3.37 -2.79 -1.56
C LEU A 54 -3.67 -3.88 -0.54
N ALA A 55 -2.84 -4.00 0.48
CA ALA A 55 -2.97 -5.05 1.50
C ALA A 55 -4.31 -4.98 2.27
N CYS A 56 -4.82 -3.77 2.52
CA CYS A 56 -6.03 -3.52 3.29
C CYS A 56 -7.33 -3.98 2.63
N ILE A 57 -7.33 -4.20 1.33
CA ILE A 57 -8.52 -4.63 0.57
C ILE A 57 -8.25 -5.90 -0.23
N THR A 58 -7.16 -6.61 0.07
CA THR A 58 -6.84 -7.90 -0.55
C THR A 58 -7.14 -9.00 0.46
N PRO A 59 -8.20 -9.81 0.27
CA PRO A 59 -8.53 -10.90 1.17
C PRO A 59 -7.45 -11.99 1.15
N ILE A 60 -7.21 -12.64 2.30
CA ILE A 60 -6.29 -13.77 2.40
C ILE A 60 -6.76 -14.94 1.53
N SER A 61 -8.06 -15.17 1.44
CA SER A 61 -8.64 -16.18 0.55
C SER A 61 -8.24 -16.01 -0.93
N ALA A 62 -8.07 -14.76 -1.38
CA ALA A 62 -7.68 -14.44 -2.76
C ALA A 62 -6.19 -14.71 -3.02
N LEU A 63 -5.37 -14.77 -1.98
CA LEU A 63 -3.92 -15.02 -2.07
C LEU A 63 -3.54 -16.48 -1.77
N THR A 64 -4.39 -17.20 -1.04
CA THR A 64 -4.10 -18.54 -0.57
C THR A 64 -4.21 -19.56 -1.71
N GLN A 65 -3.21 -20.43 -1.82
CA GLN A 65 -3.19 -21.54 -2.78
C GLN A 65 -2.76 -22.82 -2.06
N PRO A 66 -3.42 -23.97 -2.27
CA PRO A 66 -3.06 -25.22 -1.61
C PRO A 66 -1.57 -25.56 -1.79
N GLY A 67 -0.87 -25.80 -0.68
CA GLY A 67 0.55 -26.18 -0.67
C GLY A 67 1.53 -25.06 -1.04
N LYS A 68 1.09 -23.80 -1.16
CA LYS A 68 1.95 -22.66 -1.49
C LYS A 68 1.89 -21.57 -0.44
N LYS A 69 3.03 -20.92 -0.22
CA LYS A 69 3.15 -19.74 0.65
C LYS A 69 2.63 -18.50 -0.07
N ILE A 70 2.01 -17.58 0.67
CA ILE A 70 1.75 -16.22 0.19
C ILE A 70 3.07 -15.48 0.15
N VAL A 71 3.46 -14.98 -1.03
CA VAL A 71 4.71 -14.25 -1.21
C VAL A 71 4.42 -12.76 -1.24
N ILE A 72 5.01 -12.03 -0.28
CA ILE A 72 4.84 -10.58 -0.16
C ILE A 72 6.20 -9.92 -0.42
N ARG A 73 6.21 -8.94 -1.31
CA ARG A 73 7.42 -8.17 -1.67
C ARG A 73 7.09 -6.67 -1.71
N PRO A 74 8.11 -5.80 -1.60
CA PRO A 74 7.94 -4.38 -1.88
C PRO A 74 7.46 -4.13 -3.31
N LEU A 75 6.93 -2.94 -3.58
CA LEU A 75 6.59 -2.53 -4.95
C LEU A 75 7.82 -2.59 -5.86
N PRO A 76 7.71 -3.18 -7.07
CA PRO A 76 8.84 -3.31 -7.98
C PRO A 76 9.26 -1.94 -8.56
N GLY A 77 10.55 -1.80 -8.85
CA GLY A 77 11.10 -0.61 -9.53
C GLY A 77 11.44 0.57 -8.63
N LEU A 78 11.10 0.52 -7.34
CA LEU A 78 11.43 1.57 -6.37
C LEU A 78 12.51 1.08 -5.38
N PRO A 79 13.42 1.95 -4.91
CA PRO A 79 14.40 1.59 -3.89
C PRO A 79 13.72 1.13 -2.60
N VAL A 80 14.24 0.06 -1.98
CA VAL A 80 13.74 -0.43 -0.69
C VAL A 80 14.47 0.31 0.43
N ILE A 81 13.70 0.96 1.32
CA ILE A 81 14.24 1.62 2.52
C ILE A 81 14.44 0.59 3.63
N ARG A 82 13.40 -0.19 3.92
CA ARG A 82 13.40 -1.24 4.96
C ARG A 82 12.23 -2.18 4.73
N ASP A 83 12.47 -3.49 4.77
CA ASP A 83 11.45 -4.53 4.67
C ASP A 83 10.51 -4.30 3.47
N LEU A 84 9.23 -3.97 3.71
CA LEU A 84 8.21 -3.71 2.70
C LEU A 84 8.03 -2.22 2.37
N VAL A 85 8.87 -1.35 2.95
CA VAL A 85 8.82 0.10 2.77
C VAL A 85 9.75 0.52 1.64
N VAL A 86 9.17 1.09 0.58
CA VAL A 86 9.90 1.65 -0.56
C VAL A 86 10.06 3.17 -0.46
N ASP A 87 11.04 3.71 -1.17
CA ASP A 87 11.19 5.14 -1.40
C ASP A 87 10.29 5.57 -2.57
N MET A 88 9.35 6.48 -2.29
CA MET A 88 8.40 7.03 -3.27
C MET A 88 8.92 8.30 -3.95
N GLY A 89 10.15 8.75 -3.66
CA GLY A 89 10.70 10.01 -4.17
C GLY A 89 10.66 10.12 -5.69
N GLN A 90 11.02 9.06 -6.41
CA GLN A 90 10.93 9.04 -7.88
C GLN A 90 9.49 9.15 -8.38
N PHE A 91 8.54 8.49 -7.71
CA PHE A 91 7.12 8.55 -8.07
C PHE A 91 6.57 9.98 -7.93
N TYR A 92 6.85 10.64 -6.81
CA TYR A 92 6.40 12.03 -6.58
C TYR A 92 7.13 13.04 -7.47
N ALA A 93 8.43 12.86 -7.72
CA ALA A 93 9.17 13.74 -8.64
C ALA A 93 8.57 13.75 -10.05
N GLN A 94 8.06 12.60 -10.53
CA GLN A 94 7.37 12.53 -11.83
C GLN A 94 6.00 13.22 -11.79
N TYR A 95 5.28 13.12 -10.69
CA TYR A 95 4.00 13.82 -10.49
C TYR A 95 4.19 15.34 -10.46
N GLU A 96 5.20 15.85 -9.75
CA GLU A 96 5.47 17.29 -9.65
C GLU A 96 5.88 17.91 -10.99
N LYS A 97 6.62 17.17 -11.83
CA LYS A 97 7.08 17.64 -13.17
C LYS A 97 5.94 18.13 -14.06
N ILE A 98 4.74 17.56 -13.92
CA ILE A 98 3.59 17.93 -14.77
C ILE A 98 2.76 19.08 -14.19
N LYS A 99 3.20 19.71 -13.10
CA LYS A 99 2.52 20.83 -12.42
C LYS A 99 1.05 20.48 -12.08
N PRO A 100 0.82 19.53 -11.15
CA PRO A 100 -0.51 18.96 -10.88
C PRO A 100 -1.38 19.88 -10.01
N TYR A 101 -1.57 21.11 -10.47
CA TYR A 101 -2.32 22.15 -9.77
C TYR A 101 -2.96 23.09 -10.80
N LEU A 102 -3.96 23.84 -10.35
CA LEU A 102 -4.68 24.77 -11.20
C LEU A 102 -3.74 25.89 -11.69
N LEU A 103 -3.66 26.03 -13.02
CA LEU A 103 -2.94 27.15 -13.66
C LEU A 103 -3.98 28.15 -14.19
N ASN A 104 -4.22 29.22 -13.44
CA ASN A 104 -5.12 30.31 -13.83
C ASN A 104 -4.31 31.48 -14.40
N ASN A 105 -4.66 31.96 -15.60
CA ASN A 105 -3.98 33.06 -16.30
C ASN A 105 -4.49 34.46 -15.89
N GLY A 106 -5.43 34.55 -14.96
CA GLY A 106 -5.95 35.79 -14.39
C GLY A 106 -6.83 36.61 -15.33
N GLN A 107 -7.13 36.15 -16.55
CA GLN A 107 -7.88 36.93 -17.54
C GLN A 107 -9.38 37.05 -17.23
N ASN A 108 -9.94 36.13 -16.43
CA ASN A 108 -11.34 36.17 -15.99
C ASN A 108 -11.41 35.89 -14.47
N PRO A 109 -11.13 36.89 -13.61
CA PRO A 109 -11.33 36.73 -12.18
C PRO A 109 -12.84 36.49 -11.92
N PRO A 110 -13.22 35.47 -11.13
CA PRO A 110 -14.61 35.20 -10.83
C PRO A 110 -15.23 36.36 -10.05
N ALA A 111 -16.52 36.61 -10.28
CA ALA A 111 -17.29 37.64 -9.58
C ALA A 111 -17.53 37.33 -8.08
N ARG A 112 -17.09 36.16 -7.60
CA ARG A 112 -17.16 35.64 -6.23
C ARG A 112 -15.90 34.81 -5.91
N GLU A 113 -15.83 34.29 -4.69
CA GLU A 113 -14.67 33.60 -4.13
C GLU A 113 -14.06 32.47 -5.00
N HIS A 114 -12.72 32.42 -5.01
CA HIS A 114 -11.93 31.23 -5.31
C HIS A 114 -11.64 30.49 -4.00
N LEU A 115 -12.57 29.64 -3.55
CA LEU A 115 -12.40 28.81 -2.35
C LEU A 115 -11.25 27.84 -2.61
N GLN A 116 -10.26 27.81 -1.69
CA GLN A 116 -9.20 26.79 -1.67
C GLN A 116 -9.72 25.47 -1.11
#